data_AF-A0A5J5AHS5-F1
#
_entry.id   AF-A0A5J5AHS5-F1
#
_cell.length_a   1.000
_cell.length_b   1.000
_cell.length_c   1.000
_cell.angle_alpha   90.00
_cell.angle_beta   90.00
_cell.angle_gamma   90.00
#
_symmetry.space_group_name_H-M   'P 1'
#
loop_
_entity.id
_entity.type
_entity.pdbx_description
1 polymer ?
#
loop_
_entity_poly.entity_id
_entity_poly.type
_entity_poly.pdbx_seq_one_letter_code
_entity_poly.pdbx_strand_id
1 'polypeptide(L)'
;MFLFLYLIAYFVVFRNWGPKLRPEASSCLTSLAHGTPAVFLALHAIYSDPNSGFASVNTNYQNLVLDYSIAYFLMDLCHYLIFYPNDVLFISHHLATLFVFVTCRYVVFNGAYAILVLLVLAEVTSFCQNTWTLAKARKADLATAAQVCCYYCLWGLL
;
A
#
# COMPACT_ATOMS: atom_id res chain seq x y z
N MET A 1 4.36 10.87 8.52
CA MET A 1 3.37 9.98 9.17
C MET A 1 3.79 8.52 9.08
N PHE A 2 3.98 7.96 7.87
CA PHE A 2 4.27 6.54 7.68
C PHE A 2 5.56 6.05 8.35
N LEU A 3 6.60 6.87 8.44
CA LEU A 3 7.78 6.52 9.23
C LEU A 3 7.43 6.23 10.70
N PHE A 4 6.63 7.09 11.34
CA PHE A 4 6.22 6.86 12.73
C PHE A 4 5.35 5.62 12.86
N LEU A 5 4.43 5.38 11.91
CA LEU A 5 3.63 4.15 11.89
C LEU A 5 4.52 2.92 11.77
N TYR A 6 5.52 2.96 10.88
CA TYR A 6 6.48 1.88 10.69
C TYR A 6 7.28 1.62 11.98
N LEU A 7 7.79 2.68 12.63
CA LEU A 7 8.55 2.54 13.87
C LEU A 7 7.67 2.00 15.02
N ILE A 8 6.42 2.45 15.14
CA ILE A 8 5.47 1.91 16.12
C ILE A 8 5.18 0.44 15.83
N ALA A 9 4.93 0.08 14.56
CA ALA A 9 4.71 -1.29 14.16
C ALA A 9 5.92 -2.17 14.54
N TYR A 10 7.13 -1.70 14.21
CA TYR A 10 8.36 -2.43 14.46
C TYR A 10 8.68 -2.58 15.94
N PHE A 11 8.73 -1.48 16.69
CA PHE A 11 9.22 -1.47 18.08
C PHE A 11 8.14 -1.78 19.13
N VAL A 12 6.86 -1.61 18.80
CA VAL A 12 5.75 -1.77 19.76
C VAL A 12 4.87 -2.96 19.38
N VAL A 13 4.29 -2.97 18.18
CA VAL A 13 3.29 -3.98 17.78
C VAL A 13 3.95 -5.34 17.57
N PHE A 14 5.02 -5.41 16.79
CA PHE A 14 5.71 -6.64 16.42
C PHE A 14 6.99 -6.87 17.26
N ARG A 15 7.09 -6.24 18.43
CA ARG A 15 8.26 -6.33 19.31
C ARG A 15 8.65 -7.77 19.69
N ASN A 16 7.66 -8.65 19.80
CA ASN A 16 7.83 -10.06 20.16
C ASN A 16 8.00 -10.99 18.95
N TRP A 17 7.94 -10.46 17.72
CA TRP A 17 8.16 -11.26 16.52
C TRP A 17 9.65 -11.41 16.25
N GLY A 18 10.03 -12.52 15.61
CA GLY A 18 11.41 -12.78 15.23
C GLY A 18 12.00 -11.67 14.36
N PRO A 19 13.30 -11.35 14.48
CA PRO A 19 13.92 -10.21 13.80
C PRO A 19 13.85 -10.29 12.28
N LYS A 20 13.70 -11.48 11.71
CA LYS A 20 13.52 -11.68 10.25
C LYS A 20 12.11 -11.37 9.74
N LEU A 21 11.08 -11.52 10.59
CA LEU A 21 9.67 -11.33 10.23
C LEU A 21 9.18 -9.91 10.54
N ARG A 22 9.84 -9.25 11.50
CA ARG A 22 9.42 -7.95 12.01
C ARG A 22 9.43 -6.83 10.95
N PRO A 23 10.46 -6.70 10.08
CA PRO A 23 10.44 -5.68 9.04
C PRO A 23 9.25 -5.84 8.09
N GLU A 24 9.03 -7.05 7.57
CA GLU A 24 7.92 -7.37 6.65
C GLU A 24 6.56 -7.11 7.31
N ALA A 25 6.36 -7.61 8.53
CA ALA A 25 5.11 -7.40 9.27
C ALA A 25 4.84 -5.90 9.51
N SER A 26 5.88 -5.11 9.76
CA SER A 26 5.77 -3.66 9.94
C SER A 26 5.40 -2.95 8.65
N SER A 27 5.95 -3.37 7.51
CA SER A 27 5.53 -2.86 6.20
C SER A 27 4.10 -3.24 5.90
N CYS A 28 3.69 -4.49 6.13
CA CYS A 28 2.31 -4.93 5.93
C CYS A 28 1.31 -4.10 6.74
N LEU A 29 1.60 -3.84 8.02
CA LEU A 29 0.73 -2.98 8.84
C LEU A 29 0.68 -1.55 8.32
N THR A 30 1.83 -1.00 7.91
CA THR A 30 1.92 0.34 7.33
C THR A 30 1.13 0.44 6.02
N SER A 31 1.19 -0.61 5.18
CA SER A 31 0.42 -0.76 3.95
C SER A 31 -1.08 -0.80 4.21
N LEU A 32 -1.54 -1.61 5.17
CA LEU A 32 -2.95 -1.65 5.57
C LEU A 32 -3.45 -0.31 6.12
N ALA A 33 -2.58 0.39 6.86
CA ALA A 33 -2.86 1.73 7.41
C ALA A 33 -2.89 2.83 6.35
N HIS A 34 -2.25 2.63 5.19
CA HIS A 34 -2.37 3.49 4.01
C HIS A 34 -3.59 3.11 3.19
N GLY A 35 -3.71 1.84 2.79
CA GLY A 35 -4.70 1.38 1.83
C GLY A 35 -6.14 1.63 2.28
N THR A 36 -6.42 1.44 3.58
CA THR A 36 -7.77 1.68 4.11
C THR A 36 -8.20 3.14 3.93
N PRO A 37 -7.51 4.15 4.48
CA PRO A 37 -7.82 5.55 4.17
C PRO A 37 -7.74 5.91 2.69
N ALA A 38 -6.74 5.39 1.97
CA ALA A 38 -6.53 5.71 0.56
C ALA A 38 -7.74 5.34 -0.31
N VAL A 39 -8.34 4.16 -0.09
CA VAL A 39 -9.56 3.73 -0.79
C VAL A 39 -10.71 4.69 -0.52
N PHE A 40 -10.99 5.03 0.73
CA PHE A 40 -12.12 5.92 1.06
C PHE A 40 -11.91 7.34 0.51
N LEU A 41 -10.70 7.88 0.64
CA LEU A 41 -10.36 9.20 0.12
C LEU A 41 -10.41 9.21 -1.42
N ALA A 42 -9.91 8.16 -2.08
CA ALA A 42 -9.95 8.03 -3.53
C ALA A 42 -11.39 7.93 -4.06
N LEU A 43 -12.21 7.05 -3.46
CA LEU A 43 -13.62 6.94 -3.83
C LEU A 43 -14.34 8.27 -3.63
N HIS A 44 -14.12 8.96 -2.51
CA HIS A 44 -14.70 10.28 -2.29
C HIS A 44 -14.25 11.30 -3.35
N ALA A 45 -12.96 11.34 -3.68
CA ALA A 45 -12.41 12.23 -4.70
C ALA A 45 -12.91 11.94 -6.12
N ILE A 46 -13.20 10.67 -6.43
CA ILE A 46 -13.78 10.23 -7.70
C ILE A 46 -15.27 10.59 -7.78
N TYR A 47 -16.05 10.32 -6.73
CA TYR A 47 -17.50 10.55 -6.76
C TYR A 47 -17.89 12.03 -6.56
N SER A 48 -17.03 12.84 -5.97
CA SER A 48 -17.28 14.27 -5.76
C SER A 48 -16.98 15.13 -6.99
N ASP A 49 -16.22 14.63 -7.96
CA ASP A 49 -15.89 15.33 -9.19
C ASP A 49 -16.74 14.78 -10.36
N PRO A 50 -17.61 15.61 -10.98
CA PRO A 50 -18.39 15.15 -12.13
C PRO A 50 -17.52 14.89 -13.38
N ASN A 51 -16.25 15.34 -13.40
CA ASN A 51 -15.35 15.14 -14.52
C ASN A 51 -14.59 13.81 -14.43
N SER A 52 -15.03 12.82 -15.19
CA SER A 52 -14.39 11.50 -15.30
C SER A 52 -13.37 11.39 -16.45
N GLY A 53 -12.91 12.51 -17.01
CA GLY A 53 -11.91 12.51 -18.06
C GLY A 53 -10.57 11.95 -17.58
N PHE A 54 -10.01 10.95 -18.28
CA PHE A 54 -8.73 10.34 -17.89
C PHE A 54 -7.52 11.29 -17.95
N ALA A 55 -7.65 12.43 -18.61
CA ALA A 55 -6.64 13.50 -18.66
C ALA A 55 -7.18 14.82 -18.07
N SER A 56 -8.20 14.77 -17.21
CA SER A 56 -8.74 15.95 -16.56
C SER A 56 -7.72 16.58 -15.60
N VAL A 57 -7.89 17.88 -15.34
CA VAL A 57 -7.10 18.61 -14.35
C VAL A 57 -7.39 18.04 -12.97
N ASN A 58 -6.34 17.83 -12.19
CA ASN A 58 -6.48 17.26 -10.85
C ASN A 58 -7.24 18.20 -9.92
N THR A 59 -8.21 17.66 -9.18
CA THR A 59 -8.87 18.41 -8.10
C THR A 59 -8.01 18.46 -6.84
N ASN A 60 -8.36 19.37 -5.91
CA ASN A 60 -7.68 19.45 -4.61
C ASN A 60 -7.81 18.14 -3.80
N TYR A 61 -8.96 17.49 -3.85
CA TYR A 61 -9.16 16.20 -3.19
C TYR A 61 -8.32 15.10 -3.83
N GLN A 62 -8.26 15.04 -5.16
CA GLN A 62 -7.39 14.08 -5.85
C GLN A 62 -5.91 14.31 -5.52
N ASN A 63 -5.47 15.57 -5.47
CA ASN A 63 -4.11 15.93 -5.06
C ASN A 63 -3.80 15.52 -3.61
N LEU A 64 -4.76 15.63 -2.69
CA LEU A 64 -4.61 15.13 -1.32
C LEU A 64 -4.37 13.61 -1.28
N VAL A 65 -5.09 12.83 -2.09
CA VAL A 65 -4.90 11.37 -2.17
C VAL A 65 -3.53 11.02 -2.76
N LEU A 66 -3.10 11.76 -3.79
CA LEU A 66 -1.76 11.60 -4.37
C LEU A 66 -0.67 11.91 -3.36
N ASP A 67 -0.76 13.03 -2.63
CA ASP A 67 0.22 13.42 -1.62
C ASP A 67 0.30 12.40 -0.48
N TYR A 68 -0.86 11.90 -0.04
CA TYR A 68 -0.95 10.83 0.95
C TYR A 68 -0.28 9.54 0.47
N SER A 69 -0.52 9.14 -0.78
CA SER A 69 0.00 7.89 -1.33
C SER A 69 1.48 7.99 -1.70
N ILE A 70 1.96 9.13 -2.20
CA ILE A 70 3.40 9.39 -2.42
C ILE A 70 4.17 9.20 -1.12
N ALA A 71 3.66 9.71 0.00
CA ALA A 71 4.31 9.56 1.29
C ALA A 71 4.40 8.09 1.75
N TYR A 72 3.40 7.27 1.44
CA TYR A 72 3.43 5.82 1.72
C TYR A 72 4.43 5.10 0.80
N PHE A 73 4.29 5.26 -0.52
CA PHE A 73 5.15 4.58 -1.51
C PHE A 73 6.63 4.91 -1.30
N LEU A 74 6.95 6.14 -0.90
CA LEU A 74 8.32 6.51 -0.53
C LEU A 74 8.82 5.74 0.70
N MET A 75 8.00 5.65 1.75
CA MET A 75 8.35 4.91 2.97
C MET A 75 8.54 3.42 2.67
N ASP A 76 7.64 2.83 1.89
CA ASP A 76 7.69 1.40 1.55
C ASP A 76 8.88 1.09 0.62
N LEU A 77 9.20 1.99 -0.32
CA LEU A 77 10.42 1.91 -1.11
C LEU A 77 11.68 1.92 -0.22
N CYS A 78 11.75 2.83 0.76
CA CYS A 78 12.85 2.83 1.73
C CYS A 78 12.93 1.51 2.49
N HIS A 79 11.79 0.93 2.89
CA HIS A 79 11.76 -0.37 3.53
C HIS A 79 12.39 -1.46 2.64
N TYR A 80 11.95 -1.59 1.39
CA TYR A 80 12.49 -2.58 0.46
C TYR A 80 13.99 -2.38 0.20
N LEU A 81 14.45 -1.15 -0.01
CA LEU A 81 15.87 -0.86 -0.23
C LEU A 81 16.75 -1.26 0.97
N ILE A 82 16.24 -1.15 2.20
CA ILE A 82 17.00 -1.46 3.42
C ILE A 82 16.94 -2.95 3.77
N PHE A 83 15.76 -3.56 3.71
CA PHE A 83 15.54 -4.91 4.26
C PHE A 83 15.44 -6.01 3.20
N TYR A 84 15.08 -5.66 1.96
CA TYR A 84 14.85 -6.60 0.86
C TYR A 84 15.48 -6.11 -0.47
N PRO A 85 16.78 -5.75 -0.50
CA PRO A 85 17.39 -5.12 -1.67
C PRO A 85 17.43 -6.01 -2.92
N ASN A 86 17.28 -7.33 -2.73
CA ASN A 86 17.22 -8.30 -3.83
C ASN A 86 15.82 -8.43 -4.45
N ASP A 87 14.80 -7.82 -3.85
CA ASP A 87 13.43 -7.84 -4.38
C ASP A 87 13.24 -6.76 -5.45
N VAL A 88 13.95 -6.93 -6.56
CA VAL A 88 14.03 -5.95 -7.65
C VAL A 88 12.66 -5.68 -8.27
N LEU A 89 11.77 -6.68 -8.30
CA LEU A 89 10.43 -6.53 -8.86
C LEU A 89 9.61 -5.54 -8.03
N PHE A 90 9.55 -5.72 -6.71
CA PHE A 90 8.83 -4.83 -5.81
C PHE A 90 9.46 -3.43 -5.78
N ILE A 91 10.79 -3.33 -5.73
CA ILE A 91 11.50 -2.05 -5.76
C ILE A 91 11.18 -1.28 -7.06
N SER A 92 11.26 -1.96 -8.21
CA SER A 92 10.98 -1.34 -9.52
C SER A 92 9.53 -0.93 -9.65
N HIS A 93 8.59 -1.76 -9.16
CA HIS A 93 7.18 -1.42 -9.11
C HIS A 93 6.92 -0.15 -8.28
N HIS A 94 7.49 -0.06 -7.08
CA HIS A 94 7.32 1.11 -6.21
C HIS A 94 7.94 2.37 -6.83
N LEU A 95 9.10 2.26 -7.46
CA LEU A 95 9.72 3.37 -8.20
C LEU A 95 8.84 3.84 -9.36
N ALA A 96 8.29 2.92 -10.15
CA ALA A 96 7.41 3.24 -11.27
C ALA A 96 6.12 3.93 -10.78
N THR A 97 5.47 3.39 -9.75
CA THR A 97 4.26 3.98 -9.17
C THR A 97 4.54 5.36 -8.58
N LEU A 98 5.64 5.51 -7.84
CA LEU A 98 6.07 6.81 -7.29
C LEU A 98 6.35 7.83 -8.39
N PHE A 99 7.03 7.42 -9.47
CA PHE A 99 7.26 8.27 -10.65
C PHE A 99 5.94 8.75 -11.27
N VAL A 100 4.98 7.85 -11.46
CA VAL A 100 3.66 8.19 -12.02
C VAL A 100 2.92 9.17 -11.09
N PHE A 101 2.90 8.92 -9.78
CA PHE A 101 2.21 9.79 -8.83
C PHE A 101 2.84 11.17 -8.74
N VAL A 102 4.16 11.24 -8.61
CA VAL A 102 4.90 12.52 -8.53
C VAL A 102 4.74 13.31 -9.81
N THR A 103 4.82 12.66 -10.97
CA THR A 103 4.63 13.33 -12.26
C THR A 103 3.22 13.88 -12.38
N CYS A 104 2.19 13.06 -12.09
CA CYS A 104 0.80 13.49 -12.09
C CYS A 104 0.56 14.69 -11.15
N ARG A 105 1.14 14.63 -9.94
CA ARG A 105 0.88 15.61 -8.88
C ARG A 105 1.66 16.93 -9.03
N TYR A 106 2.91 16.86 -9.47
CA TYR A 106 3.86 17.97 -9.38
C TYR A 106 4.44 18.44 -10.72
N VAL A 107 4.19 17.72 -11.82
CA VAL A 107 4.72 18.07 -13.15
C VAL A 107 3.60 18.37 -14.12
N VAL A 108 2.66 17.43 -14.31
CA VAL A 108 1.61 17.57 -15.34
C VAL A 108 0.29 18.09 -14.77
N PHE A 109 0.01 17.92 -13.48
CA PHE A 109 -1.22 18.37 -12.80
C PHE A 109 -2.54 17.86 -13.40
N ASN A 110 -2.48 16.76 -14.16
CA ASN A 110 -3.61 16.14 -14.84
C ASN A 110 -3.57 14.60 -14.69
N GLY A 111 -4.72 13.96 -14.83
CA GLY A 111 -4.86 12.50 -14.92
C GLY A 111 -5.01 11.75 -13.61
N ALA A 112 -5.22 12.46 -12.48
CA ALA A 112 -5.39 11.81 -11.19
C ALA A 112 -6.61 10.88 -11.15
N TYR A 113 -7.71 11.20 -11.82
CA TYR A 113 -8.90 10.34 -11.88
C TYR A 113 -8.56 8.89 -12.27
N ALA A 114 -7.83 8.70 -13.37
CA ALA A 114 -7.42 7.36 -13.83
C ALA A 114 -6.53 6.65 -12.80
N ILE A 115 -5.58 7.39 -12.22
CA ILE A 115 -4.66 6.88 -11.20
C ILE A 115 -5.41 6.45 -9.95
N LEU A 116 -6.42 7.21 -9.51
CA LEU A 116 -7.19 6.89 -8.31
C LEU A 116 -8.09 5.67 -8.50
N VAL A 117 -8.63 5.44 -9.69
CA VAL A 117 -9.36 4.20 -10.01
C VAL A 117 -8.42 3.00 -9.87
N LEU A 118 -7.22 3.10 -10.44
CA LEU A 118 -6.20 2.05 -10.31
C LEU A 118 -5.73 1.87 -8.87
N LEU A 119 -5.58 2.97 -8.11
CA LEU A 119 -5.25 2.93 -6.69
C LEU A 119 -6.28 2.13 -5.91
N VAL A 120 -7.58 2.37 -6.10
CA VAL A 120 -8.64 1.61 -5.41
C VAL A 120 -8.51 0.11 -5.69
N LEU A 121 -8.32 -0.28 -6.94
CA LEU A 121 -8.15 -1.69 -7.31
C LEU A 121 -6.87 -2.29 -6.71
N ALA A 122 -5.76 -1.55 -6.78
CA ALA A 122 -4.49 -1.94 -6.21
C ALA A 122 -4.61 -2.17 -4.69
N GLU A 123 -5.27 -1.27 -3.96
CA GLU A 123 -5.43 -1.40 -2.51
C GLU A 123 -6.29 -2.58 -2.08
N VAL A 124 -7.31 -2.97 -2.87
CA VAL A 124 -8.07 -4.20 -2.61
C VAL A 124 -7.16 -5.42 -2.71
N THR A 125 -6.34 -5.50 -3.76
CA THR A 125 -5.40 -6.61 -3.93
C THR A 125 -4.28 -6.59 -2.88
N SER A 126 -3.78 -5.40 -2.52
CA SER A 126 -2.80 -5.17 -1.47
C SER A 126 -3.34 -5.60 -0.09
N PHE A 127 -4.60 -5.33 0.22
CA PHE A 127 -5.23 -5.78 1.45
C PHE A 127 -5.20 -7.31 1.57
N CYS A 128 -5.55 -8.02 0.50
CA CYS A 128 -5.45 -9.47 0.44
C CYS A 128 -3.99 -9.95 0.61
N GLN A 129 -3.05 -9.33 -0.11
CA GLN A 129 -1.62 -9.66 -0.06
C GLN A 129 -1.00 -9.49 1.32
N ASN A 130 -1.24 -8.35 1.97
CA ASN A 130 -0.71 -8.07 3.30
C ASN A 130 -1.33 -8.97 4.36
N THR A 131 -2.64 -9.23 4.28
CA THR A 131 -3.33 -10.13 5.21
C THR A 131 -2.79 -11.56 5.09
N TRP A 132 -2.61 -12.05 3.86
CA TRP A 132 -2.02 -13.35 3.61
C TRP A 132 -0.57 -13.43 4.11
N THR A 133 0.23 -12.41 3.87
CA THR A 133 1.64 -12.36 4.30
C THR A 133 1.75 -12.46 5.83
N LEU A 134 0.95 -11.69 6.55
CA LEU A 134 0.88 -11.76 8.02
C LEU A 134 0.38 -13.12 8.52
N ALA A 135 -0.64 -13.70 7.87
CA ALA A 135 -1.17 -15.01 8.20
C ALA A 135 -0.13 -16.12 7.97
N LYS A 136 0.58 -16.07 6.83
CA LYS A 136 1.65 -17.00 6.49
C LYS A 136 2.79 -16.96 7.50
N ALA A 137 3.14 -15.77 8.00
CA ALA A 137 4.16 -15.61 9.03
C ALA A 137 3.81 -16.29 10.36
N ARG A 138 2.52 -16.50 10.66
CA ARG A 138 2.03 -17.06 11.93
C ARG A 138 1.25 -18.36 11.79
N LYS A 139 1.19 -18.97 10.60
CA LYS A 139 0.38 -20.16 10.32
C LYS A 139 0.74 -21.37 11.19
N ALA A 140 1.99 -21.48 11.63
CA ALA A 140 2.43 -22.57 12.49
C ALA A 140 2.01 -22.37 13.96
N ASP A 141 1.80 -21.11 14.37
CA ASP A 141 1.54 -20.75 15.76
C ASP A 141 0.05 -20.58 16.04
N LEU A 142 -0.76 -20.26 15.02
CA LEU A 142 -2.16 -19.86 15.16
C LEU A 142 -3.03 -20.60 14.14
N ALA A 143 -4.00 -21.39 14.63
CA ALA A 143 -4.94 -22.11 13.78
C ALA A 143 -5.75 -21.18 12.85
N THR A 144 -6.16 -20.02 13.36
CA THR A 144 -6.85 -19.00 12.54
C THR A 144 -5.94 -18.46 11.42
N ALA A 145 -4.65 -18.26 11.68
CA ALA A 145 -3.71 -17.82 10.65
C ALA A 145 -3.51 -18.90 9.57
N ALA A 146 -3.51 -20.18 9.95
CA ALA A 146 -3.48 -21.29 9.00
C ALA A 146 -4.74 -21.33 8.13
N GLN A 147 -5.93 -21.13 8.71
CA GLN A 147 -7.20 -21.07 7.98
C GLN A 147 -7.22 -19.91 6.97
N VAL A 148 -6.82 -18.71 7.39
CA VAL A 148 -6.74 -17.54 6.52
C VAL A 148 -5.76 -17.79 5.37
N CYS A 149 -4.57 -18.33 5.66
CA CYS A 149 -3.59 -18.68 4.64
C CYS A 149 -4.13 -19.72 3.63
N CYS A 150 -4.88 -20.71 4.12
CA CYS A 150 -5.50 -21.74 3.29
C CYS A 150 -6.62 -21.17 2.41
N TYR A 151 -7.45 -20.27 2.95
CA TYR A 151 -8.51 -19.60 2.20
C TYR A 151 -7.95 -18.87 0.97
N TYR A 152 -6.96 -18.01 1.12
CA TYR A 152 -6.38 -17.29 -0.03
C TYR A 152 -5.78 -18.22 -1.09
N CYS A 153 -5.17 -19.34 -0.67
CA CYS A 153 -4.60 -20.34 -1.56
C CYS A 153 -5.68 -21.13 -2.34
N LEU A 154 -6.81 -21.44 -1.70
CA LEU A 154 -7.95 -22.14 -2.32
C LEU A 154 -8.68 -21.28 -3.35
N TRP A 155 -8.76 -19.97 -3.11
CA TRP A 155 -9.48 -19.03 -3.98
C TRP A 155 -8.60 -18.41 -5.08
N GLY A 156 -7.33 -18.85 -5.21
CA GLY A 156 -6.40 -18.36 -6.22
C GLY A 156 -6.15 -16.85 -6.13
N LEU A 157 -6.34 -16.27 -4.95
CA LEU A 157 -6.13 -14.84 -4.73
C LEU A 157 -4.64 -14.52 -4.65
N LEU A 158 -3.81 -15.48 -4.20
CA LEU A 158 -2.33 -15.48 -4.11
C LEU A 158 -1.81 -16.93 -4.05
#